data_AF-A0A0Q9R162-F1
#
_entry.id   AF-A0A0Q9R162-F1
#
_cell.length_a   1.000
_cell.length_b   1.000
_cell.length_c   1.000
_cell.angle_alpha   90.00
_cell.angle_beta   90.00
_cell.angle_gamma   90.00
#
_symmetry.space_group_name_H-M   'P 1'
#
loop_
_entity.id
_entity.type
_entity.pdbx_description
1 polymer ?
#
loop_
_entity_poly.entity_id
_entity_poly.type
_entity_poly.pdbx_seq_one_letter_code
_entity_poly.pdbx_strand_id
1 'polypeptide(L)' 'MHQALDGVPGVTGNCVPDRWIPHITLARGMTSGQVAEAVDLLPGDHGQLILPTLRRWDSHEKTTAALGSTTG' A
#
# COMPACT_ATOMS: atom_id res chain seq x y z
N MET A 1 18.47 -3.49 5.79
CA MET A 1 17.62 -2.50 5.10
C MET A 1 16.77 -1.67 6.07
N HIS A 2 16.27 -2.21 7.19
CA HIS A 2 15.52 -1.43 8.20
C HIS A 2 16.35 -0.32 8.89
N GLN A 3 17.64 -0.59 9.18
CA GLN A 3 18.55 0.33 9.86
C GLN A 3 18.63 1.75 9.25
N ALA A 4 18.29 1.92 7.98
CA ALA A 4 18.35 3.22 7.31
C ALA A 4 17.28 4.20 7.80
N LEU A 5 16.21 3.71 8.43
CA LEU A 5 15.11 4.52 8.95
C LEU A 5 15.18 4.72 10.47
N ASP A 6 16.13 4.06 11.15
CA ASP A 6 16.28 4.16 12.59
C ASP A 6 16.76 5.56 13.00
N GLY A 7 16.01 6.19 13.90
CA GLY A 7 16.35 7.52 14.43
C GLY A 7 16.04 8.70 13.50
N VAL A 8 15.45 8.48 12.32
CA VAL A 8 15.03 9.55 11.41
C VAL A 8 13.75 10.21 11.95
N PRO A 9 13.78 11.51 12.34
CA PRO A 9 12.60 12.19 12.85
C PRO A 9 11.49 12.24 11.79
N GLY A 10 10.25 11.92 12.19
CA GLY A 10 9.08 11.99 11.31
C GLY A 10 8.85 10.76 10.42
N VAL A 11 9.65 9.70 10.54
CA VAL A 11 9.32 8.41 9.90
C VAL A 11 8.05 7.86 10.54
N THR A 12 7.04 7.61 9.70
CA THR A 12 5.79 7.00 10.15
C THR A 12 6.07 5.56 10.58
N GLY A 13 5.51 5.16 11.72
CA GLY A 13 5.76 3.85 12.31
C GLY A 13 5.33 2.65 11.46
N ASN A 14 4.70 2.86 10.30
CA ASN A 14 4.38 1.82 9.32
C ASN A 14 5.49 1.55 8.30
N CYS A 15 6.61 2.27 8.37
CA CYS A 15 7.79 2.05 7.53
C CYS A 15 8.82 1.10 8.18
N VAL A 16 8.57 0.63 9.40
CA VAL A 16 9.44 -0.33 10.11
C VAL A 16 8.92 -1.78 9.91
N PRO A 17 9.81 -2.79 9.90
CA PRO A 17 9.43 -4.20 9.93
C PRO A 17 8.40 -4.47 11.02
N ASP A 18 7.53 -5.44 10.73
CA ASP A 18 6.45 -5.89 11.63
C ASP A 18 5.38 -4.84 11.99
N ARG A 19 5.49 -3.62 11.46
CA ARG A 19 4.48 -2.56 11.60
C ARG A 19 3.93 -2.05 10.28
N TRP A 20 4.39 -2.62 9.17
CA TRP A 20 3.84 -2.31 7.86
C TRP A 20 2.37 -2.72 7.80
N ILE A 21 1.50 -1.76 7.46
CA ILE A 21 0.09 -2.01 7.20
C ILE A 21 -0.07 -2.15 5.68
N PRO A 22 -0.27 -3.37 5.15
CA PRO A 22 -0.51 -3.55 3.74
C PRO A 22 -1.83 -2.85 3.37
N HIS A 23 -1.75 -1.94 2.41
CA HIS A 23 -2.90 -1.21 1.90
C HIS A 23 -2.78 -1.08 0.38
N ILE A 24 -3.93 -0.99 -0.28
CA ILE A 24 -4.02 -0.68 -1.70
C ILE A 24 -4.55 0.73 -1.80
N THR A 25 -3.76 1.63 -2.38
CA THR A 25 -4.23 2.97 -2.70
C THR A 25 -5.27 2.89 -3.80
N LEU A 26 -6.53 3.19 -3.48
CA LEU A 26 -7.63 3.22 -4.45
C LEU A 26 -7.62 4.51 -5.30
N ALA A 27 -7.22 5.63 -4.70
CA ALA A 27 -7.16 6.93 -5.35
C ALA A 27 -6.07 7.83 -4.73
N ARG A 28 -5.60 8.84 -5.48
CA ARG A 28 -4.61 9.82 -5.02
C ARG A 28 -4.98 11.23 -5.47
N GLY A 29 -4.55 12.24 -4.70
CA GLY A 29 -4.73 13.65 -5.06
C GLY A 29 -6.16 14.17 -4.86
N MET A 30 -6.90 13.59 -3.92
CA MET A 30 -8.27 13.97 -3.62
C MET A 30 -8.33 15.13 -2.63
N THR A 31 -9.32 16.00 -2.77
CA THR A 31 -9.68 16.99 -1.74
C THR A 31 -10.40 16.30 -0.57
N SER A 32 -10.50 16.98 0.57
CA SER A 32 -11.24 16.47 1.73
C SER A 32 -12.71 16.18 1.41
N GLY A 33 -13.37 17.02 0.61
CA GLY A 33 -14.76 16.80 0.17
C GLY A 33 -14.91 15.55 -0.70
N GLN A 34 -13.98 15.35 -1.64
CA GLN A 34 -13.97 14.15 -2.49
C GLN A 34 -13.72 12.88 -1.68
N VAL A 35 -12.89 12.95 -0.63
CA VAL A 35 -12.67 11.80 0.27
C VAL A 35 -13.95 11.48 1.04
N ALA A 36 -14.67 12.48 1.56
CA ALA A 36 -15.93 12.26 2.27
C ALA A 36 -16.98 11.58 1.36
N GLU A 37 -17.19 12.12 0.17
CA GLU A 37 -18.10 11.52 -0.83
C GLU A 37 -17.70 10.08 -1.19
N ALA A 38 -16.40 9.82 -1.35
CA ALA A 38 -15.93 8.47 -1.67
C ALA A 38 -16.14 7.48 -0.53
N VAL A 39 -16.00 7.91 0.74
CA VAL A 39 -16.26 7.05 1.91
C VAL A 39 -17.74 6.67 1.99
N ASP A 40 -18.65 7.59 1.68
CA ASP A 40 -20.10 7.32 1.68
C ASP A 40 -20.52 6.29 0.61
N LEU A 41 -19.73 6.13 -0.46
CA LEU A 41 -19.95 5.16 -1.52
C LEU A 41 -19.41 3.76 -1.20
N LEU A 42 -18.53 3.63 -0.20
CA LEU A 42 -17.92 2.34 0.13
C LEU A 42 -18.93 1.46 0.88
N PRO A 43 -19.07 0.17 0.48
CA PRO A 43 -19.90 -0.76 1.22
C PRO A 43 -19.32 -0.99 2.62
N GLY A 44 -20.21 -1.22 3.60
CA GLY A 44 -19.81 -1.47 4.98
C GLY A 44 -19.06 -2.79 5.18
N ASP A 45 -19.17 -3.73 4.24
CA ASP A 45 -18.33 -4.91 4.14
C ASP A 45 -17.20 -4.68 3.12
N HIS A 46 -15.97 -4.66 3.61
CA HIS A 46 -14.80 -4.77 2.76
C HIS A 46 -14.68 -6.23 2.34
N GLY A 47 -15.35 -6.60 1.26
CA GLY A 47 -15.36 -7.98 0.74
C GLY A 47 -13.95 -8.57 0.56
N GLN A 48 -13.88 -9.87 0.29
CA GLN A 48 -12.61 -10.53 0.05
C GLN A 48 -12.12 -10.28 -1.38
N LEU A 49 -10.84 -9.90 -1.52
CA LEU A 49 -10.18 -9.75 -2.80
C LEU A 49 -8.99 -10.72 -2.88
N ILE A 50 -8.96 -11.52 -3.96
CA ILE A 50 -7.81 -12.37 -4.28
C ILE A 50 -6.84 -11.58 -5.15
N LEU A 51 -5.58 -11.47 -4.70
CA LEU A 51 -4.49 -10.86 -5.45
C LEU A 51 -3.58 -11.98 -5.97
N PRO A 52 -3.77 -12.47 -7.21
CA PRO A 52 -3.11 -13.69 -7.70
C PRO A 52 -1.62 -13.51 -7.98
N THR A 53 -1.16 -12.27 -8.08
CA THR A 53 0.21 -11.94 -8.46
C THR A 53 0.80 -10.89 -7.54
N LEU A 54 2.09 -11.06 -7.25
CA LEU A 54 2.88 -10.09 -6.53
C LEU A 54 4.02 -9.60 -7.43
N ARG A 55 4.25 -8.29 -7.43
CA ARG A 55 5.37 -7.66 -8.14
C ARG A 55 6.15 -6.74 -7.21
N ARG A 56 7.47 -6.70 -7.38
CA ARG A 56 8.33 -5.66 -6.83
C ARG A 56 8.33 -4.49 -7.78
N TRP A 57 8.05 -3.29 -7.27
CA TRP A 57 8.29 -2.04 -7.98
C TRP A 57 9.69 -1.54 -7.65
N ASP A 58 10.49 -1.25 -8.67
CA ASP A 58 11.74 -0.51 -8.53
C ASP A 58 11.48 0.95 -8.85
N SER A 59 11.58 1.84 -7.85
CA SER A 59 11.30 3.26 -8.03
C SER A 59 12.41 4.01 -8.76
N HIS A 60 13.64 3.49 -8.75
CA HIS A 60 14.77 4.13 -9.42
C HIS A 60 14.69 3.87 -10.92
N GLU A 61 14.58 2.59 -11.28
CA GLU A 61 14.49 2.16 -12.69
C GLU A 61 13.08 2.32 -13.27
N LYS A 62 12.07 2.57 -12.42
CA LYS A 62 10.64 2.62 -12.79
C LYS A 62 10.17 1.32 -13.47
N THR A 63 10.65 0.18 -12.99
CA THR A 63 10.34 -1.13 -13.54
C THR A 63 9.60 -2.01 -12.53
N THR A 64 8.98 -3.08 -13.04
CA THR A 64 8.34 -4.10 -12.21
C THR A 64 9.00 -5.46 -12.44
N ALA A 65 9.29 -6.19 -11.36
CA ALA A 65 9.71 -7.59 -11.41
C ALA A 65 8.67 -8.47 -10.72
N ALA A 66 8.30 -9.60 -11.31
CA ALA A 66 7.41 -10.56 -10.65
C ALA A 66 8.11 -11.18 -9.42
N LEU A 67 7.41 -11.27 -8.29
CA LEU A 67 7.90 -11.89 -7.05
C LEU A 67 7.34 -13.31 -6.83
N GLY A 68 6.48 -13.77 -7.73
CA GLY A 68 5.85 -15.09 -7.71
C GLY A 68 4.39 -15.02 -8.14
N SER A 69 3.86 -16.15 -8.63
CA SER A 69 2.43 -16.41 -8.74
C SER A 69 2.03 -17.39 -7.65
N THR A 70 0.97 -17.09 -6.91
CA THR A 70 0.38 -18.10 -6.03
C THR A 70 -0.37 -19.06 -6.94
N THR A 71 0.17 -20.25 -7.19
CA THR A 71 -0.62 -21.33 -7.79
C THR A 71 -1.69 -21.70 -6.77
N GLY A 72 -2.95 -21.40 -7.10
CA GLY A 72 -4.11 -21.81 -6.31
C GLY A 72 -4.32 -23.32 -6.35
#